data_AF-A0A0F9T6M1-F1
#
_entry.id   AF-A0A0F9T6M1-F1
#
_cell.length_a   1.000
_cell.length_b   1.000
_cell.length_c   1.000
_cell.angle_alpha   90.00
_cell.angle_beta   90.00
_cell.angle_gamma   90.00
#
_symmetry.space_group_name_H-M   'P 1'
#
loop_
_entity.id
_entity.type
_entity.pdbx_description
1 polymer ?
#
loop_
_entity_poly.entity_id
_entity_poly.type
_entity_poly.pdbx_seq_one_letter_code
_entity_poly.pdbx_strand_id
1 'polypeptide(L)'
;MKVRALSPNLLNFSSKSRWYDNPILGFVYFRWKSFKTWVLNTFRRRKNVVHMKALRRSSWYDCDTRIFEANFQILVDYVEGELAWMQLITEGKTRWYHRWFSIKGARELALRYLEWETQLGDDSPDQAEQAAKVRDLYLWYKDVRPNRQEPYDNVPHRPFEFEDSEEDGHLVLKSLHNDKEYVTAVNKAHDEEEAYEEEDTAKLVQLVQLRRMMWT
;
A
#
# COMPACT_ATOMS: atom_id res chain seq x y z
N MET A 1 -80.26 -14.78 -23.12
CA MET A 1 -79.11 -13.85 -23.03
C MET A 1 -77.95 -14.58 -22.38
N LYS A 2 -76.86 -14.83 -23.12
CA LYS A 2 -75.64 -15.50 -22.62
C LYS A 2 -74.65 -14.43 -22.13
N VAL A 3 -74.33 -14.45 -20.85
CA VAL A 3 -73.33 -13.55 -20.23
C VAL A 3 -71.93 -14.04 -20.61
N ARG A 4 -71.14 -13.21 -21.29
CA ARG A 4 -69.72 -13.45 -21.58
C ARG A 4 -68.91 -13.28 -20.30
N ALA A 5 -68.21 -14.33 -19.88
CA ALA A 5 -67.18 -14.24 -18.84
C ALA A 5 -65.97 -13.47 -19.40
N LEU A 6 -65.62 -12.35 -18.75
CA LEU A 6 -64.39 -11.63 -18.99
C LEU A 6 -63.23 -12.44 -18.38
N SER A 7 -62.19 -12.70 -19.18
CA SER A 7 -60.98 -13.40 -18.74
C SER A 7 -60.26 -12.62 -17.65
N PRO A 8 -59.81 -13.25 -16.55
CA PRO A 8 -58.85 -12.64 -15.65
C PRO A 8 -57.49 -12.69 -16.34
N ASN A 9 -57.10 -11.59 -16.99
CA ASN A 9 -55.70 -11.37 -17.33
C ASN A 9 -54.93 -11.25 -16.02
N LEU A 10 -54.41 -12.39 -15.59
CA LEU A 10 -53.51 -12.53 -14.47
C LEU A 10 -52.31 -11.62 -14.70
N LEU A 11 -52.26 -10.62 -13.84
CA LEU A 11 -51.14 -9.75 -13.56
C LEU A 11 -49.86 -10.59 -13.45
N ASN A 12 -49.08 -10.65 -14.52
CA ASN A 12 -47.66 -10.98 -14.45
C ASN A 12 -46.93 -9.80 -13.78
N PHE A 13 -47.12 -9.65 -12.47
CA PHE A 13 -46.31 -8.79 -11.63
C PHE A 13 -44.92 -9.42 -11.51
N SER A 14 -44.03 -9.06 -12.43
CA SER A 14 -42.58 -9.21 -12.27
C SER A 14 -42.17 -8.49 -10.98
N SER A 15 -41.92 -9.26 -9.93
CA SER A 15 -41.83 -8.80 -8.53
C SER A 15 -40.52 -8.12 -8.15
N LYS A 16 -39.71 -7.68 -9.12
CA LYS A 16 -38.33 -7.22 -8.86
C LYS A 16 -38.10 -5.71 -8.86
N SER A 17 -39.07 -4.84 -9.19
CA SER A 17 -38.82 -3.38 -9.28
C SER A 17 -39.63 -2.47 -8.33
N ARG A 18 -40.49 -3.00 -7.46
CA ARG A 18 -41.45 -2.18 -6.66
C ARG A 18 -40.85 -1.20 -5.64
N TRP A 19 -39.57 -1.27 -5.34
CA TRP A 19 -38.94 -0.40 -4.34
C TRP A 19 -38.70 1.03 -4.84
N TYR A 20 -38.69 1.24 -6.17
CA TYR A 20 -38.39 2.54 -6.76
C TYR A 20 -39.63 3.45 -6.93
N ASP A 21 -40.83 2.90 -6.89
CA ASP A 21 -42.07 3.67 -7.15
C ASP A 21 -42.59 4.41 -5.91
N ASN A 22 -42.07 4.09 -4.71
CA ASN A 22 -42.42 4.78 -3.47
C ASN A 22 -41.23 5.59 -2.94
N PRO A 23 -41.27 6.94 -3.03
CA PRO A 23 -40.14 7.79 -2.66
C PRO A 23 -39.76 7.70 -1.18
N ILE A 24 -40.72 7.41 -0.30
CA ILE A 24 -40.49 7.26 1.14
C ILE A 24 -39.72 5.97 1.43
N LEU A 25 -40.16 4.84 0.85
CA LEU A 25 -39.46 3.56 1.01
C LEU A 25 -38.05 3.62 0.39
N GLY A 26 -37.90 4.29 -0.75
CA GLY A 26 -36.60 4.55 -1.37
C GLY A 26 -35.66 5.33 -0.46
N PHE A 27 -36.15 6.40 0.17
CA PHE A 27 -35.37 7.21 1.11
C PHE A 27 -34.94 6.42 2.36
N VAL A 28 -35.86 5.65 2.97
CA VAL A 28 -35.57 4.80 4.13
C VAL A 28 -34.54 3.72 3.78
N TYR A 29 -34.71 3.04 2.64
CA TYR A 29 -33.76 2.05 2.16
C TYR A 29 -32.37 2.66 1.91
N PHE A 30 -32.31 3.84 1.28
CA PHE A 30 -31.05 4.55 1.06
C PHE A 30 -30.36 4.92 2.38
N ARG A 31 -31.10 5.49 3.34
CA ARG A 31 -30.61 5.81 4.69
C ARG A 31 -30.08 4.56 5.41
N TRP A 32 -30.82 3.45 5.37
CA TRP A 32 -30.39 2.18 5.96
C TRP A 32 -29.14 1.61 5.28
N LYS A 33 -29.07 1.62 3.94
CA LYS A 33 -27.91 1.15 3.18
C LYS A 33 -26.67 2.00 3.48
N SER A 34 -26.82 3.32 3.56
CA SER A 34 -25.74 4.24 3.93
C SER A 34 -25.27 4.01 5.37
N PHE A 35 -26.19 3.89 6.32
CA PHE A 35 -25.86 3.56 7.71
C PHE A 35 -25.16 2.20 7.84
N LYS A 36 -25.71 1.15 7.21
CA LYS A 36 -25.09 -0.18 7.19
C LYS A 36 -23.70 -0.15 6.59
N THR A 37 -23.50 0.61 5.51
CA THR A 37 -22.19 0.77 4.87
C THR A 37 -21.21 1.49 5.79
N TRP A 38 -21.66 2.55 6.47
CA TRP A 38 -20.87 3.24 7.48
C TRP A 38 -20.48 2.30 8.62
N VAL A 39 -21.42 1.60 9.25
CA VAL A 39 -21.12 0.63 10.33
C VAL A 39 -20.13 -0.44 9.86
N LEU A 40 -20.36 -1.02 8.69
CA LEU A 40 -19.47 -2.05 8.14
C LEU A 40 -18.09 -1.49 7.85
N ASN A 41 -17.97 -0.29 7.30
CA ASN A 41 -16.67 0.30 6.97
C ASN A 41 -15.91 0.75 8.22
N THR A 42 -16.59 1.32 9.20
CA THR A 42 -15.99 1.81 10.46
C THR A 42 -15.54 0.65 11.35
N PHE A 43 -16.42 -0.33 11.58
CA PHE A 43 -16.16 -1.34 12.62
C PHE A 43 -15.65 -2.68 12.09
N ARG A 44 -16.18 -3.14 10.94
CA ARG A 44 -15.90 -4.52 10.47
C ARG A 44 -14.82 -4.59 9.40
N ARG A 45 -14.95 -3.79 8.35
CA ARG A 45 -14.12 -3.83 7.13
C ARG A 45 -12.92 -2.90 7.22
N ARG A 46 -12.95 -1.89 8.09
CA ARG A 46 -11.87 -0.93 8.33
C ARG A 46 -11.23 -0.43 7.04
N LYS A 47 -12.05 -0.01 6.07
CA LYS A 47 -11.60 0.31 4.70
C LYS A 47 -10.59 1.47 4.63
N ASN A 48 -10.52 2.28 5.68
CA ASN A 48 -9.58 3.41 5.78
C ASN A 48 -8.32 3.03 6.56
N VAL A 49 -8.05 1.74 6.74
CA VAL A 49 -6.86 1.24 7.42
C VAL A 49 -5.92 0.66 6.39
N VAL A 50 -4.70 1.18 6.39
CA VAL A 50 -3.61 0.64 5.57
C VAL A 50 -3.02 -0.56 6.29
N HIS A 51 -2.95 -1.69 5.59
CA HIS A 51 -2.37 -2.92 6.13
C HIS A 51 -0.91 -3.05 5.72
N MET A 52 0.00 -2.52 6.53
CA MET A 52 1.45 -2.63 6.33
C MET A 52 1.88 -4.10 6.37
N LYS A 53 2.26 -4.68 5.22
CA LYS A 53 2.69 -6.08 5.12
C LYS A 53 4.17 -6.25 5.47
N ALA A 54 4.99 -5.22 5.23
CA ALA A 54 6.42 -5.21 5.49
C ALA A 54 6.76 -5.31 6.99
N LEU A 55 5.97 -4.63 7.84
CA LEU A 55 6.21 -4.60 9.28
C LEU A 55 5.65 -5.82 10.00
N ARG A 56 6.46 -6.45 10.84
CA ARG A 56 6.03 -7.54 11.74
C ARG A 56 5.06 -7.02 12.81
N ARG A 57 3.89 -7.63 12.94
CA ARG A 57 2.81 -7.20 13.86
C ARG A 57 3.16 -7.11 15.35
N SER A 58 4.22 -7.78 15.79
CA SER A 58 4.62 -7.87 17.21
C SER A 58 5.79 -6.97 17.59
N SER A 59 6.42 -6.31 16.61
CA SER A 59 7.59 -5.47 16.87
C SER A 59 7.19 -4.01 17.01
N TRP A 60 7.91 -3.29 17.85
CA TRP A 60 7.84 -1.84 17.89
C TRP A 60 8.68 -1.26 16.76
N TYR A 61 8.19 -0.17 16.16
CA TYR A 61 8.89 0.58 15.12
C TYR A 61 8.69 2.06 15.40
N ASP A 62 9.64 2.89 14.99
CA ASP A 62 9.51 4.33 15.08
C ASP A 62 8.34 4.88 14.23
N CYS A 63 7.90 6.10 14.56
CA CYS A 63 6.74 6.72 13.91
C CYS A 63 7.00 7.03 12.43
N ASP A 64 8.20 7.48 12.10
CA ASP A 64 8.69 7.74 10.75
C ASP A 64 8.66 6.47 9.87
N THR A 65 9.17 5.34 10.37
CA THR A 65 9.16 4.04 9.70
C THR A 65 7.73 3.61 9.40
N ARG A 66 6.81 3.78 10.35
CA ARG A 66 5.38 3.48 10.12
C ARG A 66 4.77 4.38 9.05
N ILE A 67 5.10 5.68 9.04
CA ILE A 67 4.61 6.62 8.02
C ILE A 67 5.15 6.22 6.65
N PHE A 68 6.44 5.93 6.55
CA PHE A 68 7.09 5.51 5.32
C PHE A 68 6.45 4.23 4.77
N GLU A 69 6.42 3.16 5.56
CA GLU A 69 5.88 1.86 5.15
C GLU A 69 4.39 1.92 4.81
N ALA A 70 3.60 2.74 5.53
CA ALA A 70 2.19 2.94 5.20
C ALA A 70 2.01 3.60 3.82
N ASN A 71 2.79 4.63 3.50
CA ASN A 71 2.70 5.30 2.21
C ASN A 71 3.09 4.38 1.05
N PHE A 72 4.19 3.62 1.19
CA PHE A 72 4.61 2.67 0.16
C PHE A 72 3.69 1.45 0.06
N GLN A 73 3.04 1.03 1.15
CA GLN A 73 2.02 -0.01 1.08
C GLN A 73 0.82 0.45 0.24
N ILE A 74 0.43 1.72 0.29
CA ILE A 74 -0.62 2.28 -0.58
C ILE A 74 -0.17 2.21 -2.05
N LEU A 75 1.09 2.55 -2.35
CA LEU A 75 1.65 2.41 -3.70
C LEU A 75 1.56 0.95 -4.18
N VAL A 76 1.97 0.00 -3.35
CA VAL A 76 1.91 -1.44 -3.67
C VAL A 76 0.49 -1.89 -3.90
N ASP A 77 -0.46 -1.50 -3.05
CA ASP A 77 -1.87 -1.88 -3.20
C ASP A 77 -2.50 -1.25 -4.45
N TYR A 78 -2.08 -0.04 -4.86
CA TYR A 78 -2.47 0.57 -6.12
C TYR A 78 -1.94 -0.20 -7.33
N VAL A 79 -0.62 -0.48 -7.36
CA VAL A 79 0.02 -1.18 -8.48
C VAL A 79 -0.49 -2.63 -8.58
N GLU A 80 -0.36 -3.42 -7.51
CA GLU A 80 -0.72 -4.85 -7.50
C GLU A 80 -2.24 -5.07 -7.45
N GLY A 81 -3.03 -4.08 -7.04
CA GLY A 81 -4.49 -4.16 -6.99
C GLY A 81 -5.15 -3.59 -8.24
N GLU A 82 -5.09 -2.27 -8.38
CA GLU A 82 -5.84 -1.53 -9.40
C GLU A 82 -5.21 -1.70 -10.80
N LEU A 83 -3.89 -1.53 -10.96
CA LEU A 83 -3.26 -1.66 -12.27
C LEU A 83 -3.25 -3.11 -12.78
N ALA A 84 -3.00 -4.07 -11.89
CA ALA A 84 -3.12 -5.48 -12.21
C ALA A 84 -4.55 -5.84 -12.68
N TRP A 85 -5.57 -5.23 -12.07
CA TRP A 85 -6.96 -5.40 -12.46
C TRP A 85 -7.26 -4.76 -13.82
N MET A 86 -6.72 -3.57 -14.10
CA MET A 86 -6.83 -2.91 -15.40
C MET A 86 -6.25 -3.78 -16.52
N GLN A 87 -5.08 -4.39 -16.30
CA GLN A 87 -4.51 -5.34 -17.26
C GLN A 87 -5.44 -6.53 -17.53
N LEU A 88 -6.06 -7.10 -16.50
CA LEU A 88 -7.00 -8.21 -16.67
C LEU A 88 -8.25 -7.82 -17.46
N ILE A 89 -8.77 -6.60 -17.25
CA ILE A 89 -9.88 -6.05 -18.04
C ILE A 89 -9.46 -5.96 -19.50
N THR A 90 -8.31 -5.35 -19.78
CA THR A 90 -7.79 -5.15 -21.15
C THR A 90 -7.58 -6.49 -21.86
N GLU A 91 -7.12 -7.52 -21.15
CA GLU A 91 -6.95 -8.87 -21.70
C GLU A 91 -8.28 -9.64 -21.87
N GLY A 92 -9.42 -9.10 -21.41
CA GLY A 92 -10.71 -9.77 -21.46
C GLY A 92 -10.81 -11.01 -20.57
N LYS A 93 -9.86 -11.22 -19.65
CA LYS A 93 -9.78 -12.40 -18.77
C LYS A 93 -10.56 -12.24 -17.46
N THR A 94 -11.48 -11.28 -17.40
CA THR A 94 -12.19 -10.97 -16.16
C THR A 94 -13.29 -11.98 -15.87
N ARG A 95 -13.26 -12.54 -14.65
CA ARG A 95 -14.46 -13.06 -13.98
C ARG A 95 -14.85 -12.06 -12.90
N TRP A 96 -16.16 -11.91 -12.67
CA TRP A 96 -16.73 -10.94 -11.71
C TRP A 96 -16.15 -11.03 -10.30
N TYR A 97 -15.58 -12.17 -9.91
CA TYR A 97 -14.98 -12.37 -8.58
C TYR A 97 -13.49 -11.98 -8.50
N HIS A 98 -12.77 -11.84 -9.62
CA HIS A 98 -11.34 -11.47 -9.57
C HIS A 98 -11.09 -10.08 -8.99
N ARG A 99 -12.10 -9.20 -8.95
CA ARG A 99 -12.05 -7.91 -8.25
C ARG A 99 -11.97 -8.05 -6.71
N TRP A 100 -12.41 -9.18 -6.16
CA TRP A 100 -12.56 -9.37 -4.72
C TRP A 100 -11.51 -10.32 -4.11
N PHE A 101 -10.70 -10.98 -4.94
CA PHE A 101 -9.68 -11.94 -4.51
C PHE A 101 -8.29 -11.51 -4.96
N SER A 102 -7.26 -11.94 -4.23
CA SER A 102 -5.86 -11.72 -4.58
C SER A 102 -5.60 -12.24 -6.01
N ILE A 103 -5.24 -11.31 -6.91
CA ILE A 103 -4.91 -11.62 -8.30
C ILE A 103 -3.59 -12.40 -8.30
N LYS A 104 -3.62 -13.66 -8.77
CA LYS A 104 -2.40 -14.44 -8.93
C LYS A 104 -1.54 -13.77 -10.02
N GLY A 105 -0.28 -13.48 -9.69
CA GLY A 105 0.61 -12.76 -10.60
C GLY A 105 0.29 -11.26 -10.73
N ALA A 106 -0.33 -10.68 -9.71
CA ALA A 106 -0.66 -9.25 -9.63
C ALA A 106 0.52 -8.35 -10.02
N ARG A 107 1.71 -8.65 -9.49
CA ARG A 107 2.94 -7.92 -9.79
C ARG A 107 3.27 -7.93 -11.28
N GLU A 108 3.28 -9.10 -11.93
CA GLU A 108 3.63 -9.18 -13.36
C GLU A 108 2.59 -8.47 -14.24
N LEU A 109 1.31 -8.62 -13.91
CA LEU A 109 0.22 -7.96 -14.63
C LEU A 109 0.30 -6.43 -14.51
N ALA A 110 0.57 -5.93 -13.32
CA ALA A 110 0.72 -4.51 -13.06
C ALA A 110 1.93 -3.92 -13.81
N LEU A 111 3.07 -4.62 -13.80
CA LEU A 111 4.26 -4.18 -14.53
C LEU A 111 4.03 -4.16 -16.04
N ARG A 112 3.31 -5.14 -16.60
CA ARG A 112 2.92 -5.12 -18.02
C ARG A 112 2.04 -3.92 -18.38
N TYR A 113 1.11 -3.58 -17.49
CA TYR A 113 0.25 -2.42 -17.69
C TYR A 113 1.05 -1.12 -17.67
N LEU A 114 1.95 -0.95 -16.68
CA LEU A 114 2.84 0.21 -16.62
C LEU A 114 3.79 0.28 -17.82
N GLU A 115 4.29 -0.85 -18.31
CA GLU A 115 5.10 -0.91 -19.54
C GLU A 115 4.30 -0.47 -20.76
N TRP A 116 3.02 -0.86 -20.87
CA TRP A 116 2.13 -0.37 -21.90
C TRP A 116 1.86 1.14 -21.76
N GLU A 117 1.61 1.65 -20.55
CA GLU A 117 1.42 3.10 -20.34
C GLU A 117 2.68 3.90 -20.70
N THR A 118 3.86 3.36 -20.40
CA THR A 118 5.14 3.98 -20.79
C THR A 118 5.30 4.03 -22.32
N GLN A 119 4.71 3.07 -23.04
CA GLN A 119 4.77 3.02 -24.52
C GLN A 119 3.80 3.99 -25.20
N LEU A 120 2.87 4.64 -24.48
CA LEU A 120 1.98 5.66 -25.05
C LEU A 120 2.75 6.84 -25.66
N GLY A 121 3.96 7.12 -25.18
CA GLY A 121 4.90 8.05 -25.81
C GLY A 121 4.27 9.40 -26.17
N ASP A 122 4.35 9.75 -27.46
CA ASP A 122 3.91 11.04 -28.01
C ASP A 122 2.41 11.30 -27.89
N ASP A 123 1.57 10.25 -27.79
CA ASP A 123 0.13 10.41 -27.67
C ASP A 123 -0.28 11.00 -26.32
N SER A 124 0.51 10.77 -25.27
CA SER A 124 0.26 11.24 -23.90
C SER A 124 1.57 11.26 -23.09
N PRO A 125 2.48 12.21 -23.36
CA PRO A 125 3.83 12.22 -22.77
C PRO A 125 3.79 12.33 -21.23
N ASP A 126 2.87 13.11 -20.70
CA ASP A 126 2.71 13.30 -19.25
C ASP A 126 2.34 11.97 -18.55
N GLN A 127 1.47 11.16 -19.16
CA GLN A 127 1.05 9.87 -18.60
C GLN A 127 2.19 8.85 -18.67
N ALA A 128 2.91 8.81 -19.79
CA ALA A 128 4.04 7.90 -19.97
C ALA A 128 5.18 8.22 -18.97
N GLU A 129 5.52 9.49 -18.77
CA GLU A 129 6.54 9.91 -17.81
C GLU A 129 6.14 9.53 -16.36
N GLN A 130 4.87 9.72 -16.02
CA GLN A 130 4.35 9.37 -14.70
C GLN A 130 4.33 7.87 -14.46
N ALA A 131 3.90 7.08 -15.45
CA ALA A 131 3.91 5.62 -15.38
C ALA A 131 5.34 5.09 -15.19
N ALA A 132 6.32 5.68 -15.89
CA ALA A 132 7.74 5.34 -15.70
C ALA A 132 8.19 5.61 -14.25
N LYS A 133 7.86 6.79 -13.70
CA LYS A 133 8.19 7.13 -12.30
C LYS A 133 7.52 6.18 -11.30
N VAL A 134 6.25 5.82 -11.51
CA VAL A 134 5.52 4.86 -10.65
C VAL A 134 6.20 3.49 -10.70
N ARG A 135 6.57 3.03 -11.90
CA ARG A 135 7.28 1.76 -12.10
C ARG A 135 8.62 1.75 -11.37
N ASP A 136 9.44 2.78 -11.57
CA ASP A 136 10.77 2.89 -10.95
C ASP A 136 10.68 2.91 -9.42
N LEU A 137 9.72 3.67 -8.88
CA LEU A 137 9.49 3.78 -7.45
C LEU A 137 9.00 2.44 -6.84
N TYR A 138 8.10 1.75 -7.54
CA TYR A 138 7.61 0.44 -7.12
C TYR A 138 8.72 -0.62 -7.13
N LEU A 139 9.51 -0.71 -8.21
CA LEU A 139 10.62 -1.66 -8.32
C LEU A 139 11.69 -1.37 -7.27
N TRP A 140 12.02 -0.10 -7.04
CA TRP A 140 12.94 0.29 -5.98
C TRP A 140 12.46 -0.19 -4.61
N TYR A 141 11.20 0.05 -4.25
CA TYR A 141 10.67 -0.35 -2.94
C TYR A 141 10.58 -1.87 -2.77
N LYS A 142 10.25 -2.60 -3.84
CA LYS A 142 10.06 -4.06 -3.78
C LYS A 142 11.35 -4.87 -3.91
N ASP A 143 12.31 -4.40 -4.70
CA ASP A 143 13.49 -5.17 -5.06
C ASP A 143 14.79 -4.54 -4.56
N VAL A 144 14.93 -3.21 -4.58
CA VAL A 144 16.21 -2.57 -4.21
C VAL A 144 16.28 -2.36 -2.70
N ARG A 145 15.28 -1.70 -2.12
CA ARG A 145 15.26 -1.34 -0.70
C ARG A 145 15.41 -2.53 0.25
N PRO A 146 14.68 -3.66 0.07
CA PRO A 146 14.80 -4.80 0.99
C PRO A 146 16.12 -5.56 0.87
N ASN A 147 16.86 -5.35 -0.22
CA ASN A 147 18.16 -5.98 -0.46
C ASN A 147 19.34 -5.11 -0.03
N ARG A 148 19.09 -3.97 0.64
CA ARG A 148 20.16 -3.16 1.23
C ARG A 148 20.83 -3.93 2.36
N GLN A 149 22.13 -3.72 2.49
CA GLN A 149 22.88 -4.22 3.63
C GLN A 149 22.64 -3.28 4.81
N GLU A 150 22.45 -3.83 6.00
CA GLU A 150 22.32 -3.00 7.21
C GLU A 150 23.68 -2.35 7.51
N PRO A 151 23.76 -1.01 7.70
CA PRO A 151 25.04 -0.33 7.87
C PRO A 151 25.90 -0.90 9.01
N TYR A 152 25.26 -1.32 10.10
CA TYR A 152 25.92 -1.86 11.28
C TYR A 152 26.28 -3.35 11.18
N ASP A 153 25.87 -4.09 10.15
CA ASP A 153 26.27 -5.49 9.97
C ASP A 153 27.78 -5.63 9.71
N ASN A 154 28.39 -4.60 9.11
CA ASN A 154 29.83 -4.55 8.86
C ASN A 154 30.65 -4.04 10.05
N VAL A 155 29.99 -3.47 11.06
CA VAL A 155 30.67 -2.93 12.23
C VAL A 155 31.03 -4.12 13.15
N PRO A 156 32.32 -4.31 13.49
CA PRO A 156 32.71 -5.43 14.31
C PRO A 156 32.03 -5.34 15.68
N HIS A 157 31.21 -6.35 16.01
CA HIS A 157 30.52 -6.42 17.28
C HIS A 157 31.54 -6.46 18.42
N ARG A 158 31.51 -5.45 19.29
CA ARG A 158 32.28 -5.44 20.52
C ARG A 158 31.34 -5.52 21.72
N PRO A 159 31.52 -6.50 22.62
CA PRO A 159 30.78 -6.48 23.87
C PRO A 159 31.14 -5.22 24.64
N PHE A 160 30.17 -4.65 25.35
CA PHE A 160 30.43 -3.57 26.30
C PHE A 160 31.37 -4.11 27.38
N GLU A 161 32.61 -3.60 27.41
CA GLU A 161 33.55 -3.87 28.49
C GLU A 161 33.34 -2.83 29.59
N PHE A 162 33.21 -3.32 30.82
CA PHE A 162 33.13 -2.48 32.02
C PHE A 162 34.43 -2.65 32.81
N GLU A 163 34.97 -1.55 33.31
CA GLU A 163 36.12 -1.54 34.22
C GLU A 163 35.64 -1.09 35.61
N ASP A 164 36.22 -1.66 36.66
CA ASP A 164 35.92 -1.26 38.04
C ASP A 164 36.52 0.14 38.30
N SER A 165 35.69 1.09 38.75
CA SER A 165 36.18 2.39 39.24
C SER A 165 36.92 2.21 40.56
N GLU A 166 38.19 2.62 40.61
CA GLU A 166 39.02 2.59 41.83
C GLU A 166 38.53 3.54 42.93
N GLU A 167 37.78 4.61 42.60
CA GLU A 167 37.32 5.61 43.57
C GLU A 167 35.98 5.26 44.23
N ASP A 168 35.02 4.73 43.45
CA ASP A 168 33.62 4.63 43.91
C ASP A 168 33.04 3.21 43.88
N GLY A 169 33.78 2.20 43.38
CA GLY A 169 33.29 0.82 43.25
C GLY A 169 32.15 0.64 42.24
N HIS A 170 31.92 1.63 41.38
CA HIS A 170 30.96 1.56 40.27
C HIS A 170 31.64 1.03 38.99
N LEU A 171 30.90 0.25 38.20
CA LEU A 171 31.32 -0.17 36.88
C LEU A 171 31.29 1.03 35.93
N VAL A 172 32.45 1.41 35.39
CA VAL A 172 32.58 2.46 34.38
C VAL A 172 32.69 1.81 33.02
N LEU A 173 31.92 2.30 32.05
CA LEU A 173 32.01 1.82 30.69
C LEU A 173 33.39 2.18 30.12
N LYS A 174 34.16 1.17 29.70
CA LYS A 174 35.48 1.41 29.11
C LYS A 174 35.32 2.24 27.85
N SER A 175 36.03 3.35 27.76
CA SER A 175 35.93 4.26 26.62
C SER A 175 36.39 3.56 25.34
N LEU A 176 35.44 3.19 24.49
CA LEU A 176 35.69 2.63 23.16
C LEU A 176 36.32 3.65 22.20
N HIS A 177 36.39 4.92 22.59
CA HIS A 177 36.87 6.02 21.77
C HIS A 177 38.36 5.94 21.41
N ASN A 178 39.13 5.09 22.08
CA ASN A 178 40.57 4.93 21.82
C ASN A 178 40.86 4.00 20.63
N ASP A 179 39.87 3.25 20.13
CA ASP A 179 40.05 2.37 18.98
C ASP A 179 39.70 3.07 17.67
N LYS A 180 40.73 3.51 16.95
CA LYS A 180 40.57 4.24 15.70
C LYS A 180 39.84 3.42 14.64
N GLU A 181 40.08 2.11 14.56
CA GLU A 181 39.45 1.26 13.53
C GLU A 181 37.95 1.15 13.79
N TYR A 182 37.56 0.91 15.04
CA TYR A 182 36.16 0.87 15.44
C TYR A 182 35.45 2.21 15.17
N VAL A 183 36.06 3.33 15.58
CA VAL A 183 35.48 4.67 15.33
C VAL A 183 35.32 4.92 13.83
N THR A 184 36.30 4.55 12.99
CA THR A 184 36.15 4.70 11.53
C THR A 184 35.04 3.83 10.95
N ALA A 185 34.86 2.60 11.44
CA ALA A 185 33.78 1.72 11.00
C ALA A 185 32.41 2.26 11.40
N VAL A 186 32.27 2.76 12.64
CA VAL A 186 31.03 3.37 13.13
C VAL A 186 30.69 4.64 12.36
N ASN A 187 31.66 5.53 12.12
CA ASN A 187 31.42 6.74 11.35
C ASN A 187 30.99 6.40 9.92
N LYS A 188 31.63 5.41 9.30
CA LYS A 188 31.23 4.94 7.97
C LYS A 188 29.80 4.38 7.96
N ALA A 189 29.40 3.63 8.98
CA ALA A 189 28.04 3.13 9.11
C ALA A 189 27.02 4.28 9.30
N HIS A 190 27.37 5.33 10.04
CA HIS A 190 26.53 6.53 10.17
C HIS A 190 26.37 7.25 8.82
N ASP A 191 27.47 7.42 8.06
CA ASP A 191 27.42 8.05 6.73
C ASP A 191 26.54 7.23 5.76
N GLU A 192 26.60 5.90 5.84
CA GLU A 192 25.74 5.00 5.03
C GLU A 192 24.26 5.07 5.46
N GLU A 193 23.99 5.13 6.77
CA GLU A 193 22.64 5.31 7.33
C GLU A 193 22.03 6.65 6.87
N GLU A 194 22.77 7.75 6.98
CA GLU A 194 22.33 9.09 6.53
C GLU A 194 22.03 9.08 5.02
N ALA A 195 22.89 8.45 4.20
CA ALA A 195 22.65 8.33 2.76
C ALA A 195 21.36 7.54 2.44
N TYR A 196 21.04 6.50 3.22
CA TYR A 196 19.79 5.75 3.07
C TYR A 196 18.58 6.57 3.49
N GLU A 197 18.68 7.36 4.56
CA GLU A 197 17.62 8.27 4.99
C GLU A 197 17.33 9.36 3.94
N GLU A 198 18.38 9.94 3.35
CA GLU A 198 18.26 10.91 2.26
C GLU A 198 17.56 10.29 1.03
N GLU A 199 17.97 9.07 0.64
CA GLU A 199 17.35 8.35 -0.46
C GLU A 199 15.87 8.06 -0.18
N ASP A 200 15.55 7.51 1.00
CA ASP A 200 14.17 7.18 1.39
C ASP A 200 13.31 8.45 1.45
N THR A 201 13.85 9.56 1.94
CA THR A 201 13.19 10.87 1.95
C THR A 201 12.90 11.36 0.53
N ALA A 202 13.89 11.29 -0.38
CA ALA A 202 13.71 11.69 -1.77
C ALA A 202 12.62 10.84 -2.47
N LYS A 203 12.59 9.54 -2.19
CA LYS A 203 11.60 8.62 -2.76
C LYS A 203 10.20 8.85 -2.17
N LEU A 204 10.10 9.19 -0.89
CA LEU A 204 8.85 9.61 -0.28
C LEU A 204 8.32 10.93 -0.88
N VAL A 205 9.20 11.90 -1.14
CA VAL A 205 8.82 13.13 -1.85
C VAL A 205 8.30 12.83 -3.25
N GLN A 206 8.98 11.96 -4.00
CA GLN A 206 8.51 11.49 -5.32
C GLN A 206 7.12 10.85 -5.23
N LEU A 207 6.89 9.99 -4.24
CA LEU A 207 5.59 9.35 -4.02
C LEU A 207 4.48 10.38 -3.76
N VAL A 208 4.75 11.38 -2.92
CA VAL A 208 3.81 12.45 -2.60
C VAL A 208 3.48 13.30 -3.83
N GLN A 209 4.43 13.51 -4.74
CA GLN A 209 4.19 14.20 -6.00
C GLN A 209 3.30 13.36 -6.94
N LEU A 210 3.55 12.06 -7.04
CA LEU A 210 2.79 11.13 -7.87
C LEU A 210 1.35 10.90 -7.37
N ARG A 211 1.05 11.19 -6.10
CA ARG A 211 -0.26 10.89 -5.48
C ARG A 211 -1.47 11.42 -6.25
N ARG A 212 -1.30 12.53 -6.98
CA ARG A 212 -2.38 13.16 -7.76
C ARG A 212 -2.81 12.32 -8.95
N MET A 213 -1.92 11.45 -9.43
CA MET A 213 -2.09 10.65 -10.64
C MET A 213 -2.53 9.22 -10.32
N MET A 214 -2.32 8.77 -9.08
CA MET A 214 -2.81 7.47 -8.57
C MET A 214 -4.33 7.45 -8.31
N TRP A 215 -5.08 8.45 -8.78
CA TRP A 215 -6.54 8.50 -8.68
C TRP A 215 -7.17 7.96 -9.95
N THR A 216 -7.91 6.86 -9.81
CA THR A 216 -8.85 6.31 -10.81
C THR A 216 -10.28 6.80 -10.57
#